data_AF-X1RUI3-F1
#
_entry.id   AF-X1RUI3-F1
#
_cell.length_a   1.000
_cell.length_b   1.000
_cell.length_c   1.000
_cell.angle_alpha   90.00
_cell.angle_beta   90.00
_cell.angle_gamma   90.00
#
_symmetry.space_group_name_H-M   'P 1'
#
loop_
_entity.id
_entity.type
_entity.pdbx_description
1 polymer ?
#
loop_
_entity_poly.entity_id
_entity_poly.type
_entity_poly.pdbx_seq_one_letter_code
_entity_poly.pdbx_strand_id
1 'polypeptide(L)'
;ISDGKGGTDAAAVRIKVKAVNDVPTFTSTPVTTATVGTLYTYDVNATDPDVIDTLTYSLTINPAGMTIDAATGLIQWTPTSAQAGANDV
;
A
#
# COMPACT_ATOMS: atom_id res chain seq x y z
N ILE A 1 -25.49 3.50 38.15
CA ILE A 1 -25.86 4.33 39.34
C ILE A 1 -26.46 3.38 40.38
N SER A 2 -26.18 3.52 41.68
CA SER A 2 -26.73 2.64 42.73
C SER A 2 -27.39 3.47 43.82
N ASP A 3 -28.63 3.12 44.17
CA ASP A 3 -29.50 3.82 45.13
C ASP A 3 -29.50 3.17 46.53
N GLY A 4 -28.56 2.26 46.81
CA GLY A 4 -28.38 1.67 48.14
C GLY A 4 -29.40 0.58 48.52
N LYS A 5 -30.20 0.05 47.59
CA LYS A 5 -31.15 -1.06 47.84
C LYS A 5 -30.77 -2.41 47.22
N GLY A 6 -29.50 -2.59 46.83
CA GLY A 6 -29.00 -3.87 46.30
C GLY A 6 -29.27 -4.10 44.80
N GLY A 7 -29.80 -3.10 44.09
CA GLY A 7 -29.84 -3.08 42.63
C GLY A 7 -28.63 -2.32 42.08
N THR A 8 -27.82 -2.97 41.24
CA THR A 8 -26.81 -2.29 40.43
C THR A 8 -27.36 -2.11 39.02
N ASP A 9 -27.59 -0.87 38.61
CA ASP A 9 -27.86 -0.55 37.21
C ASP A 9 -26.53 -0.23 36.50
N ALA A 10 -26.16 -1.08 35.55
CA ALA A 10 -24.95 -0.98 34.75
C ALA A 10 -25.30 -0.42 33.37
N ALA A 11 -25.13 0.90 33.21
CA ALA A 11 -25.23 1.54 31.91
C ALA A 11 -23.89 1.41 31.16
N ALA A 12 -23.89 0.71 30.03
CA ALA A 12 -22.74 0.63 29.14
C ALA A 12 -22.69 1.89 28.25
N VAL A 13 -21.67 2.74 28.45
CA VAL A 13 -21.39 3.86 27.55
C VAL A 13 -20.57 3.31 26.37
N ARG A 14 -21.13 3.39 25.16
CA ARG A 14 -20.39 3.09 23.93
C ARG A 14 -19.83 4.38 23.35
N ILE A 15 -18.53 4.59 23.50
CA ILE A 15 -17.81 5.66 22.79
C ILE A 15 -17.46 5.14 21.39
N LYS A 16 -17.96 5.81 20.35
CA LYS A 16 -17.59 5.51 18.96
C LYS A 16 -16.52 6.50 18.52
N VAL A 17 -15.27 6.06 18.49
CA VAL A 17 -14.18 6.82 17.88
C VAL A 17 -14.34 6.70 16.36
N LYS A 18 -14.40 7.82 15.65
CA LYS A 18 -14.21 7.82 14.20
C LYS A 18 -12.72 7.78 13.93
N ALA A 19 -12.24 6.73 13.28
CA ALA A 19 -10.93 6.76 12.66
C ALA A 19 -10.94 7.84 11.56
N VAL A 20 -9.88 8.62 11.48
CA VAL A 20 -9.60 9.51 10.35
C VAL A 20 -8.67 8.73 9.45
N ASN A 21 -8.98 8.67 8.15
CA ASN A 21 -8.15 7.97 7.17
C ASN A 21 -6.77 8.63 7.08
N ASP A 22 -5.73 7.87 7.37
CA ASP A 22 -4.32 8.18 7.18
C ASP A 22 -3.88 7.79 5.76
N VAL A 23 -2.78 8.37 5.27
CA VAL A 23 -2.25 8.02 3.94
C VAL A 23 -1.23 6.89 4.05
N PRO A 24 -1.18 5.97 3.07
CA PRO A 24 -0.17 4.91 3.06
C PRO A 24 1.22 5.47 2.81
N THR A 25 2.23 4.75 3.31
CA THR A 25 3.64 5.09 3.19
C THR A 25 4.43 3.93 2.61
N PHE A 26 5.30 4.20 1.62
CA PHE A 26 6.18 3.18 1.08
C PHE A 26 7.31 2.84 2.06
N THR A 27 7.57 1.55 2.24
CA THR A 27 8.63 1.03 3.11
C THR A 27 9.75 0.34 2.31
N SER A 28 9.59 0.24 1.00
CA SER A 28 10.53 -0.38 0.07
C SER A 28 11.40 0.66 -0.65
N THR A 29 12.56 0.25 -1.16
CA THR A 29 13.46 1.11 -1.95
C THR A 29 13.62 0.53 -3.36
N PRO A 30 13.34 1.31 -4.42
CA PRO A 30 13.33 0.80 -5.79
C PRO A 30 14.72 0.46 -6.31
N VAL A 31 14.79 -0.60 -7.12
CA VAL A 31 15.97 -0.93 -7.90
C VAL A 31 15.95 -0.09 -9.17
N THR A 32 16.87 0.87 -9.29
CA THR A 32 16.82 1.87 -10.38
C THR A 32 17.54 1.43 -11.66
N THR A 33 18.02 0.18 -11.71
CA THR A 33 18.75 -0.36 -12.86
C THR A 33 18.12 -1.66 -13.35
N ALA A 34 17.90 -1.76 -14.66
CA ALA A 34 17.44 -2.98 -15.33
C ALA A 34 18.36 -3.32 -16.51
N THR A 35 18.43 -4.61 -16.85
CA THR A 35 19.23 -5.09 -17.99
C THR A 35 18.31 -5.43 -19.15
N VAL A 36 18.65 -4.97 -20.35
CA VAL A 36 17.89 -5.27 -21.58
C VAL A 36 17.72 -6.78 -21.75
N GLY A 37 16.52 -7.21 -22.09
CA GLY A 37 16.16 -8.62 -22.30
C GLY A 37 16.10 -9.45 -21.03
N THR A 38 16.36 -8.86 -19.85
CA THR A 38 16.29 -9.53 -18.56
C THR A 38 15.03 -9.10 -17.82
N LEU A 39 14.31 -10.06 -17.24
CA LEU A 39 13.16 -9.75 -16.40
C LEU A 39 13.63 -8.97 -15.16
N TYR A 40 13.17 -7.72 -15.08
CA TYR A 40 13.22 -6.90 -13.90
C TYR A 40 11.99 -7.18 -13.02
N THR A 41 12.22 -7.33 -11.71
CA THR A 41 11.18 -7.53 -10.71
C THR A 41 11.45 -6.65 -9.50
N TYR A 42 10.42 -5.99 -9.00
CA TYR A 42 10.52 -5.20 -7.77
C TYR A 42 9.20 -5.26 -7.00
N ASP A 43 9.29 -5.59 -5.71
CA ASP A 43 8.14 -5.64 -4.82
C ASP A 43 7.97 -4.28 -4.13
N VAL A 44 6.88 -3.59 -4.44
CA VAL A 44 6.54 -2.31 -3.82
C VAL A 44 5.78 -2.57 -2.52
N ASN A 45 6.48 -2.51 -1.39
CA ASN A 45 5.85 -2.59 -0.09
C ASN A 45 5.44 -1.20 0.42
N ALA A 46 4.19 -1.09 0.88
CA ALA A 46 3.65 0.05 1.60
C ALA A 46 2.88 -0.39 2.85
N THR A 47 2.78 0.50 3.82
CA THR A 47 2.02 0.30 5.07
C THR A 47 1.03 1.44 5.29
N ASP A 48 -0.14 1.09 5.80
CA ASP A 48 -1.18 2.02 6.20
C ASP A 48 -1.54 1.81 7.68
N PRO A 49 -1.56 2.87 8.51
CA PRO A 49 -2.04 2.79 9.89
C PRO A 49 -3.50 2.30 9.99
N ASP A 50 -4.33 2.57 8.98
CA ASP A 50 -5.70 2.10 8.89
C ASP A 50 -5.75 0.66 8.38
N VAL A 51 -5.53 -0.28 9.30
CA VAL A 51 -5.45 -1.73 9.01
C VAL A 51 -6.70 -2.37 8.36
N ILE A 52 -7.80 -1.62 8.24
CA ILE A 52 -9.05 -2.08 7.61
C ILE A 52 -9.04 -1.75 6.11
N ASP A 53 -8.22 -0.78 5.68
CA ASP A 53 -8.17 -0.33 4.30
C ASP A 53 -7.30 -1.26 3.46
N THR A 54 -7.73 -1.46 2.21
CA THR A 54 -7.01 -2.27 1.24
C THR A 54 -6.13 -1.35 0.39
N LEU A 55 -4.83 -1.62 0.37
CA LEU A 55 -3.91 -0.91 -0.49
C LEU A 55 -4.04 -1.37 -1.94
N THR A 56 -4.09 -0.39 -2.84
CA THR A 56 -4.12 -0.62 -4.29
C THR A 56 -2.94 0.08 -4.94
N TYR A 57 -2.18 -0.66 -5.72
CA TYR A 57 -0.98 -0.16 -6.39
C TYR A 57 -1.24 0.15 -7.87
N SER A 58 -0.62 1.22 -8.37
CA SER A 58 -0.68 1.61 -9.79
C SER A 58 0.58 2.33 -10.21
N LEU A 59 0.90 2.28 -11.51
CA LEU A 59 1.99 3.04 -12.12
C LEU A 59 1.41 4.26 -12.83
N THR A 60 1.87 5.45 -12.48
CA THR A 60 1.43 6.69 -13.14
C THR A 60 2.26 7.00 -14.39
N ILE A 61 3.57 6.75 -14.30
CA ILE A 61 4.53 6.86 -15.38
C ILE A 61 5.33 5.57 -15.38
N ASN A 62 5.43 4.93 -16.54
CA ASN A 62 6.20 3.70 -16.68
C ASN A 62 6.65 3.49 -18.13
N PRO A 63 7.73 2.74 -18.37
CA PRO A 63 8.15 2.37 -19.70
C PRO A 63 7.12 1.41 -20.30
N ALA A 64 7.02 1.39 -21.63
CA ALA A 64 6.16 0.43 -22.33
C ALA A 64 6.48 -1.01 -21.90
N GLY A 65 5.42 -1.77 -21.57
CA GLY A 65 5.50 -3.16 -21.14
C GLY A 65 5.82 -3.38 -19.66
N MET A 66 6.04 -2.33 -18.86
CA MET A 66 6.12 -2.45 -17.41
C MET A 66 4.71 -2.56 -16.83
N THR A 67 4.52 -3.47 -15.89
CA THR A 67 3.24 -3.73 -15.21
C THR A 67 3.42 -3.77 -13.71
N ILE A 68 2.38 -3.42 -12.96
CA ILE A 68 2.29 -3.62 -11.52
C ILE A 68 1.05 -4.44 -11.20
N ASP A 69 1.19 -5.41 -10.30
CA ASP A 69 0.05 -6.10 -9.71
C ASP A 69 -0.60 -5.19 -8.65
N ALA A 70 -1.88 -4.87 -8.84
CA ALA A 70 -2.57 -3.88 -8.03
C ALA A 70 -2.80 -4.32 -6.58
N ALA A 71 -2.78 -5.62 -6.28
CA ALA A 71 -3.02 -6.16 -4.96
C ALA A 71 -1.73 -6.38 -4.16
N THR A 72 -0.65 -6.76 -4.86
CA THR A 72 0.63 -7.14 -4.24
C THR A 72 1.69 -6.07 -4.35
N GLY A 73 1.58 -5.15 -5.32
CA GLY A 73 2.62 -4.16 -5.62
C GLY A 73 3.79 -4.72 -6.44
N LEU A 74 3.70 -5.96 -6.93
CA LEU A 74 4.78 -6.57 -7.71
C LEU A 74 4.89 -5.92 -9.10
N ILE A 75 6.00 -5.24 -9.33
CA ILE A 75 6.40 -4.73 -10.64
C ILE A 75 7.12 -5.81 -11.42
N GLN A 76 6.75 -5.96 -12.69
CA GLN A 76 7.45 -6.79 -13.67
C GLN A 76 7.68 -6.01 -14.96
N TRP A 77 8.87 -6.16 -15.53
CA TRP A 77 9.23 -5.52 -16.79
C TRP A 77 10.41 -6.21 -17.47
N THR A 78 10.37 -6.34 -18.79
CA THR A 78 11.53 -6.80 -19.58
C THR A 78 11.91 -5.69 -20.56
N PRO A 79 12.96 -4.89 -20.27
CA PRO A 79 13.36 -3.79 -21.13
C PRO A 79 13.80 -4.28 -22.51
N THR A 80 13.41 -3.55 -23.56
CA THR A 80 13.90 -3.76 -24.92
C THR A 80 15.13 -2.92 -25.20
N SER A 81 15.88 -3.22 -26.26
CA SER A 81 17.05 -2.42 -26.66
C SER A 81 16.68 -0.97 -27.01
N ALA A 82 15.44 -0.71 -27.47
CA ALA A 82 14.93 0.64 -27.71
C ALA A 82 14.73 1.45 -26.41
N GLN A 83 14.68 0.77 -25.27
CA GLN A 83 14.57 1.36 -23.92
C GLN A 83 15.92 1.36 -23.20
N ALA A 84 17.03 1.10 -23.90
CA ALA A 84 18.36 1.22 -23.31
C ALA A 84 18.70 2.70 -23.07
N GLY A 85 19.14 3.03 -21.85
CA GLY A 85 19.43 4.41 -21.42
C GLY A 85 18.63 4.80 -20.17
N ALA A 86 18.69 6.08 -19.80
CA ALA A 86 17.82 6.62 -18.77
C ALA A 86 16.39 6.68 -19.32
N ASN A 87 15.49 5.92 -18.71
CA ASN A 87 14.05 6.12 -18.89
C ASN A 87 13.59 6.86 -17.65
N ASP A 88 13.09 8.08 -17.80
CA ASP A 88 12.47 8.79 -16.68
C ASP A 88 11.20 8.02 -16.28
N VAL A 89 11.19 7.55 -15.03
CA VAL A 89 10.08 6.84 -14.36
C VAL A 89 9.86 7.42 -12.99
#